data_AF-A0AAV4BXA8-F1
#
_entry.id   AF-A0AAV4BXA8-F1
#
_cell.length_a   1.000
_cell.length_b   1.000
_cell.length_c   1.000
_cell.angle_alpha   90.00
_cell.angle_beta   90.00
_cell.angle_gamma   90.00
#
_symmetry.space_group_name_H-M   'P 1'
#
loop_
_entity.id
_entity.type
_entity.pdbx_description
1 polymer ?
#
loop_
_entity_poly.entity_id
_entity_poly.type
_entity_poly.pdbx_seq_one_letter_code
_entity_poly.pdbx_strand_id
1 'polypeptide(L)' 'DERRRIEELGGCVLFFGAWRVNGNIAVARAIGDAAHKPFISSDADVTSLRMTGEEEYLVLACDGLWDVLNPSQ' A
#
# COMPACT_ATOMS: atom_id res chain seq x y z
N ASP A 1 9.33 4.13 4.50
CA ASP A 1 8.91 5.46 4.01
C ASP A 1 7.54 5.84 4.55
N GLU A 2 6.48 5.06 4.31
CA GLU A 2 5.11 5.40 4.70
C GLU A 2 4.93 5.62 6.20
N ARG A 3 5.48 4.74 7.03
CA ARG A 3 5.44 4.91 8.51
C ARG A 3 6.04 6.25 8.95
N ARG A 4 7.20 6.62 8.39
CA ARG A 4 7.88 7.88 8.71
C ARG A 4 7.02 9.07 8.30
N ARG A 5 6.49 9.06 7.07
CA ARG A 5 5.59 10.10 6.57
C ARG A 5 4.38 10.31 7.48
N ILE A 6 3.77 9.21 7.94
CA ILE A 6 2.61 9.25 8.85
C ILE A 6 2.99 9.82 10.21
N GLU A 7 4.11 9.40 10.78
CA GLU A 7 4.60 9.86 12.10
C GLU A 7 5.03 11.35 12.05
N GLU A 8 5.61 11.82 10.93
CA GLU A 8 5.95 13.24 10.70
C GLU A 8 4.70 14.15 10.62
N LEU A 9 3.56 13.60 10.19
CA LEU A 9 2.26 14.28 10.21
C LEU A 9 1.57 14.26 11.59
N GLY A 10 2.20 13.63 12.59
CA GLY A 10 1.64 13.47 13.94
C GLY A 10 0.70 12.28 14.11
N GLY A 11 0.65 11.37 13.13
CA GLY A 11 -0.08 10.10 13.23
C GLY A 11 0.75 9.00 13.89
N CYS A 12 0.17 7.81 14.00
CA CYS A 12 0.88 6.62 14.47
C CYS A 12 0.54 5.39 13.64
N VAL A 13 1.43 4.38 13.68
CA VAL A 13 1.20 3.08 13.05
C VAL A 13 1.22 2.01 14.13
N LEU A 14 0.08 1.35 14.35
CA LEU A 14 -0.15 0.41 15.44
C LEU A 14 -0.41 -0.99 14.90
N PHE A 15 0.04 -2.02 15.63
CA PHE A 15 -0.19 -3.41 15.23
C PHE A 15 -1.37 -4.02 15.99
N PHE A 16 -2.46 -4.32 15.27
CA PHE A 16 -3.67 -4.99 15.78
C PHE A 16 -4.12 -6.08 14.78
N GLY A 17 -3.38 -7.18 14.73
CA GLY A 17 -3.54 -8.25 13.73
C GLY A 17 -3.03 -7.88 12.33
N ALA A 18 -2.99 -6.58 12.02
CA ALA A 18 -2.30 -5.98 10.90
C ALA A 18 -1.74 -4.61 11.34
N TRP A 19 -0.78 -4.08 10.58
CA TRP A 19 -0.32 -2.70 10.76
C TRP A 19 -1.40 -1.73 10.30
N ARG A 20 -1.81 -0.82 11.18
CA ARG A 20 -2.91 0.11 10.95
C ARG A 20 -2.51 1.55 11.24
N VAL A 21 -2.91 2.47 10.36
CA VAL A 21 -2.76 3.92 10.54
C VAL A 21 -3.77 4.40 11.57
N ASN A 22 -3.27 5.04 12.63
CA ASN A 22 -4.03 5.48 13.81
C ASN A 22 -4.93 4.37 14.41
N GLY A 23 -4.54 3.10 14.23
CA GLY A 23 -5.30 1.93 14.68
C GLY A 23 -6.54 1.57 13.83
N ASN A 24 -6.88 2.34 12.79
CA ASN A 24 -8.13 2.17 12.04
C ASN A 24 -7.91 1.38 10.73
N ILE A 25 -7.16 1.95 9.78
CA ILE A 25 -7.08 1.46 8.39
C ILE A 25 -5.75 0.73 8.16
N ALA A 26 -5.80 -0.43 7.49
CA ALA A 26 -4.65 -1.30 7.24
C ALA A 26 -3.87 -1.00 5.94
N VAL A 27 -4.07 0.18 5.38
CA VAL A 27 -3.32 0.71 4.22
C VAL A 27 -2.84 2.13 4.54
N ALA A 28 -1.75 2.57 3.90
CA ALA A 28 -1.22 3.93 4.06
C ALA A 28 -1.68 4.89 2.95
N ARG A 29 -2.23 4.36 1.86
CA ARG A 29 -2.71 5.13 0.70
C ARG A 29 -4.02 4.56 0.19
N ALA A 30 -4.94 5.44 -0.16
CA ALA A 30 -6.24 5.10 -0.72
C ALA A 30 -6.87 6.33 -1.41
N ILE A 31 -7.60 6.06 -2.49
CA ILE A 31 -8.58 6.99 -3.05
C ILE A 31 -9.79 7.00 -2.11
N GLY A 32 -10.27 8.19 -1.74
CA GLY A 32 -11.33 8.33 -0.73
C GLY A 32 -10.76 8.54 0.68
N ASP A 33 -11.39 7.92 1.69
CA ASP A 33 -11.00 8.02 3.11
C ASP A 33 -10.76 9.46 3.60
N ALA A 34 -11.65 10.38 3.24
CA ALA A 34 -11.50 11.81 3.54
C ALA A 34 -11.28 12.08 5.04
N ALA A 35 -11.92 11.29 5.92
CA ALA A 35 -11.79 11.39 7.37
C ALA A 35 -10.39 11.00 7.92
N HIS A 36 -9.58 10.30 7.12
CA HIS A 36 -8.25 9.84 7.50
C HIS A 36 -7.11 10.62 6.81
N LYS A 37 -7.46 11.66 6.05
CA LYS A 37 -6.47 12.61 5.50
C LYS A 37 -5.94 13.50 6.64
N PRO A 38 -4.64 13.88 6.64
CA PRO A 38 -3.65 13.64 5.59
C PRO A 38 -2.83 12.33 5.75
N PHE A 39 -3.10 11.53 6.77
CA PHE A 39 -2.29 10.33 7.06
C PHE A 39 -2.38 9.30 5.93
N ILE A 40 -3.57 9.10 5.38
CA ILE A 40 -3.80 8.26 4.20
C ILE A 40 -3.58 9.10 2.94
N SER A 41 -2.52 8.86 2.16
CA SER A 41 -2.31 9.63 0.92
C SER A 41 -3.24 9.16 -0.21
N SER A 42 -3.58 10.06 -1.14
CA SER A 42 -4.20 9.72 -2.43
C SER A 42 -3.19 9.63 -3.58
N ASP A 43 -1.91 9.88 -3.29
CA ASP A 43 -0.87 9.90 -4.32
C ASP A 43 -0.47 8.46 -4.70
N ALA A 44 -0.53 8.16 -5.98
CA ALA A 44 -0.11 6.86 -6.51
C ALA A 44 1.40 6.82 -6.72
N ASP A 45 2.02 5.66 -6.45
CA ASP A 45 3.38 5.39 -6.91
C ASP A 45 3.34 4.98 -8.38
N VAL A 46 4.19 5.61 -9.20
CA VAL A 46 4.21 5.40 -10.65
C VAL A 46 5.56 4.84 -11.07
N THR A 47 5.52 3.70 -11.76
CA THR A 47 6.69 3.04 -12.34
C THR A 47 6.42 2.76 -13.81
N SER A 48 7.43 2.91 -14.65
CA SER A 48 7.40 2.54 -16.06
C SER A 48 8.45 1.47 -16.35
N LEU A 49 8.05 0.40 -17.03
CA LEU A 49 8.94 -0.64 -17.51
C LEU A 49 8.99 -0.60 -19.05
N ARG A 50 10.18 -0.70 -19.63
CA ARG A 50 10.33 -0.92 -21.06
C ARG A 50 10.28 -2.42 -21.33
N MET A 51 9.33 -2.85 -22.14
CA MET A 51 9.22 -4.25 -22.55
C MET A 51 10.40 -4.65 -23.44
N THR A 52 10.99 -5.81 -23.15
CA THR A 52 12.06 -6.40 -23.97
C THR A 52 11.53 -7.44 -24.94
N GLY A 53 10.32 -7.96 -24.70
CA GLY A 53 9.71 -9.05 -25.46
C GLY A 53 9.95 -10.43 -24.84
N GLU A 54 10.62 -10.49 -23.68
CA GLU A 54 10.81 -11.72 -22.88
C GLU A 54 9.66 -11.94 -21.87
N GLU A 55 8.82 -10.93 -21.66
CA GLU A 55 7.71 -10.99 -20.71
C GLU A 55 6.51 -11.79 -21.28
N GLU A 56 5.95 -12.73 -20.52
CA GLU A 56 4.81 -13.55 -20.96
C GLU A 56 3.45 -12.96 -20.56
N TYR A 57 3.35 -12.42 -19.33
CA TYR A 57 2.09 -11.88 -18.79
C TYR A 57 2.33 -10.89 -17.64
N LEU A 58 1.30 -10.09 -17.32
CA LEU A 58 1.23 -9.24 -16.15
C LEU A 58 0.08 -9.72 -15.25
N VAL A 59 0.37 -9.95 -13.97
CA VAL A 59 -0.65 -10.29 -12.97
C VAL A 59 -0.97 -9.06 -12.12
N LEU A 60 -2.23 -8.66 -12.12
CA LEU A 60 -2.79 -7.62 -11.25
C LEU A 60 -3.84 -8.27 -10.36
N ALA A 61 -3.67 -8.16 -9.04
CA ALA A 61 -4.58 -8.76 -8.08
C ALA A 61 -4.59 -7.98 -6.77
N CYS A 62 -5.63 -8.17 -5.97
CA CYS A 62 -5.73 -7.64 -4.61
C CYS A 62 -4.93 -8.50 -3.61
N ASP A 63 -4.85 -8.00 -2.38
CA ASP A 63 -4.24 -8.68 -1.22
C ASP A 63 -4.72 -10.13 -1.03
N GLY A 64 -5.99 -10.44 -1.30
CA GLY A 64 -6.50 -11.81 -1.20
C GLY A 64 -5.74 -12.87 -2.00
N LEU A 65 -5.05 -12.51 -3.10
CA LEU A 65 -4.14 -13.41 -3.81
C LEU A 65 -2.75 -13.46 -3.15
N TRP A 66 -2.18 -12.29 -2.86
CA TRP A 66 -0.79 -12.13 -2.42
C TRP A 66 -0.57 -12.47 -0.95
N ASP A 67 -1.64 -12.52 -0.15
CA ASP A 67 -1.60 -12.95 1.26
C ASP A 67 -1.32 -14.46 1.38
N VAL A 68 -1.54 -15.24 0.31
CA VAL A 68 -1.39 -16.70 0.32
C VAL A 68 -0.37 -17.24 -0.67
N LEU A 69 -0.07 -16.50 -1.75
CA LEU A 69 0.92 -16.87 -2.75
C LEU A 69 2.16 -15.98 -2.68
N ASN A 70 3.34 -16.60 -2.73
CA ASN A 70 4.58 -15.88 -2.91
C ASN A 70 4.85 -15.67 -4.41
N PRO A 71 5.06 -14.42 -4.90
CA PRO A 71 5.35 -14.15 -6.31
C PRO A 71 6.59 -14.86 -6.88
N SER A 72 7.49 -15.33 -6.01
CA SER A 72 8.69 -16.08 -6.38
C SER A 72 8.51 -17.61 -6.42
N GLN A 73 7.32 -18.12 -6.07
CA GLN A 73 6.95 -19.53 -6.18
C GLN A 73 6.23 -19.77 -7.50
#